data_AF-A0A3A0AI16-F1
#
_entry.id   AF-A0A3A0AI16-F1
#
_cell.length_a   1.000
_cell.length_b   1.000
_cell.length_c   1.000
_cell.angle_alpha   90.00
_cell.angle_beta   90.00
_cell.angle_gamma   90.00
#
_symmetry.space_group_name_H-M   'P 1'
#
loop_
_entity.id
_entity.type
_entity.pdbx_description
1 polymer ?
#
loop_
_entity_poly.entity_id
_entity_poly.type
_entity_poly.pdbx_seq_one_letter_code
_entity_poly.pdbx_strand_id
1 'polypeptide(L)'
;MRIAVVGAGPAGLTAAYRLQQAGHAVEVLESLAIVGGRTHAHHFADPSGHGHHCDTGAGWLATFYSATLRFFDELGLRDLFVRPRSVRGAADLLIDGKLYPWSYRLEGIASSPLLDDEDKSRYAAYLEHLMKVQPDDLQPDLNYDQRDALDEFTPLGERTVEIVMRSLFEGPWFARLGTQSAAHVRLWLRVLQDSQFFQLKDGMDAPWLKVAEKLAIRTSEPVEALHRRGSQVELTCASG
;
A
#
# COMPACT_ATOMS: atom_id res chain seq x y z
N MET A 1 -4.44 -25.19 -18.83
CA MET A 1 -4.53 -25.89 -17.52
C MET A 1 -5.71 -25.34 -16.74
N ARG A 2 -6.24 -26.08 -15.75
CA ARG A 2 -7.18 -25.55 -14.75
C ARG A 2 -6.39 -25.01 -13.56
N ILE A 3 -6.68 -23.78 -13.13
CA ILE A 3 -5.97 -23.10 -12.05
C ILE A 3 -6.99 -22.48 -11.11
N ALA A 4 -6.84 -22.72 -9.80
CA ALA A 4 -7.58 -22.02 -8.77
C ALA A 4 -6.71 -20.89 -8.20
N VAL A 5 -7.29 -19.70 -8.03
CA VAL A 5 -6.68 -18.57 -7.34
C VAL A 5 -7.45 -18.35 -6.04
N VAL A 6 -6.75 -18.41 -4.91
CA VAL A 6 -7.38 -18.21 -3.59
C VAL A 6 -7.23 -16.74 -3.17
N GLY A 7 -8.36 -16.06 -3.01
CA GLY A 7 -8.50 -14.65 -2.66
C GLY A 7 -8.81 -13.75 -3.87
N ALA A 8 -9.87 -12.94 -3.76
CA ALA A 8 -10.31 -11.97 -4.75
C ALA A 8 -9.93 -10.52 -4.39
N GLY A 9 -8.76 -10.34 -3.75
CA GLY A 9 -8.12 -9.02 -3.62
C GLY A 9 -7.34 -8.62 -4.89
N PRO A 10 -6.75 -7.40 -4.93
CA PRO A 10 -5.95 -6.90 -6.06
C PRO A 10 -4.96 -7.89 -6.67
N ALA A 11 -4.19 -8.58 -5.81
CA ALA A 11 -3.20 -9.56 -6.25
C ALA A 11 -3.84 -10.77 -6.93
N GLY A 12 -4.88 -11.35 -6.32
CA GLY A 12 -5.59 -12.51 -6.87
C GLY A 12 -6.34 -12.18 -8.16
N LEU A 13 -7.04 -11.05 -8.20
CA LEU A 13 -7.71 -10.57 -9.42
C LEU A 13 -6.72 -10.33 -10.56
N THR A 14 -5.58 -9.69 -10.27
CA THR A 14 -4.53 -9.48 -11.27
C THR A 14 -3.96 -10.82 -11.75
N ALA A 15 -3.63 -11.73 -10.83
CA ALA A 15 -3.10 -13.06 -11.18
C ALA A 15 -4.09 -13.84 -12.05
N ALA A 16 -5.36 -13.90 -11.65
CA ALA A 16 -6.41 -14.58 -12.40
C ALA A 16 -6.60 -13.98 -13.80
N TYR A 17 -6.61 -12.65 -13.90
CA TYR A 17 -6.68 -11.96 -15.18
C TYR A 17 -5.51 -12.30 -16.11
N ARG A 18 -4.27 -12.30 -15.60
CA ARG A 18 -3.09 -12.68 -16.40
C ARG A 18 -3.10 -14.14 -16.82
N LEU A 19 -3.50 -15.04 -15.93
CA LEU A 19 -3.60 -16.47 -16.24
C LEU A 19 -4.70 -16.74 -17.28
N GLN A 20 -5.83 -16.04 -17.20
CA GLN A 20 -6.88 -16.10 -18.21
C GLN A 20 -6.40 -15.58 -19.56
N GLN A 21 -5.68 -14.44 -19.61
CA GLN A 21 -5.07 -13.93 -20.84
C GLN A 21 -4.09 -14.93 -21.46
N ALA A 22 -3.39 -15.72 -20.65
CA ALA A 22 -2.51 -16.80 -21.10
C ALA A 22 -3.25 -18.09 -21.54
N GLY A 23 -4.59 -18.08 -21.58
CA GLY A 23 -5.41 -19.20 -22.08
C GLY A 23 -5.67 -20.31 -21.06
N HIS A 24 -5.42 -20.06 -19.77
CA HIS A 24 -5.77 -21.02 -18.72
C HIS A 24 -7.25 -20.90 -18.33
N ALA A 25 -7.84 -22.02 -17.90
CA ALA A 25 -9.15 -22.03 -17.26
C ALA A 25 -8.94 -21.69 -15.78
N VAL A 26 -9.43 -20.51 -15.36
CA VAL A 26 -9.17 -19.95 -14.03
C VAL A 26 -10.46 -19.79 -13.26
N GLU A 27 -10.44 -20.16 -11.98
CA GLU A 27 -11.50 -19.87 -11.02
C GLU A 27 -10.88 -19.17 -9.81
N VAL A 28 -11.54 -18.11 -9.33
CA VAL A 28 -11.14 -17.39 -8.11
C VAL A 28 -12.07 -17.79 -6.97
N LEU A 29 -11.50 -18.20 -5.85
CA LEU A 29 -12.22 -18.58 -4.63
C LEU A 29 -12.00 -17.49 -3.57
N GLU A 30 -13.06 -16.87 -3.09
CA GLU A 30 -13.00 -15.80 -2.08
C GLU A 30 -13.83 -16.18 -0.85
N SER A 31 -13.20 -16.07 0.31
CA SER A 31 -13.81 -16.35 1.60
C SER A 31 -14.97 -15.41 1.96
N LEU A 32 -14.88 -14.14 1.58
CA LEU A 32 -15.88 -13.12 1.86
C LEU A 32 -17.00 -13.15 0.83
N ALA A 33 -18.15 -12.57 1.19
CA ALA A 33 -19.26 -12.35 0.26
C ALA A 33 -18.99 -11.23 -0.77
N ILE A 34 -17.81 -10.61 -0.72
CA ILE A 34 -17.43 -9.42 -1.48
C ILE A 34 -16.04 -9.58 -2.09
N VAL A 35 -15.81 -8.87 -3.20
CA VAL A 35 -14.54 -8.80 -3.91
C VAL A 35 -13.79 -7.51 -3.54
N GLY A 36 -12.46 -7.52 -3.69
CA GLY A 36 -11.59 -6.35 -3.48
C GLY A 36 -10.68 -6.48 -2.27
N GLY A 37 -10.95 -7.37 -1.32
CA GLY A 37 -10.12 -7.57 -0.14
C GLY A 37 -9.81 -6.24 0.57
N ARG A 38 -8.52 -5.91 0.75
CA ARG A 38 -8.07 -4.67 1.42
C ARG A 38 -8.50 -3.38 0.72
N THR A 39 -8.95 -3.42 -0.53
CA THR A 39 -9.41 -2.21 -1.24
C THR A 39 -10.93 -2.02 -1.16
N HIS A 40 -11.65 -2.89 -0.44
CA HIS A 40 -13.10 -2.80 -0.32
C HIS A 40 -13.55 -1.42 0.20
N ALA A 41 -14.60 -0.87 -0.41
CA ALA A 41 -15.29 0.32 0.07
C ALA A 41 -16.76 -0.01 0.41
N HIS A 42 -17.27 0.57 1.49
CA HIS A 42 -18.70 0.61 1.74
C HIS A 42 -19.31 1.76 0.95
N HIS A 43 -20.35 1.47 0.16
CA HIS A 43 -21.04 2.45 -0.66
C HIS A 43 -22.38 2.82 -0.04
N PHE A 44 -22.58 4.13 0.16
CA PHE A 44 -23.80 4.70 0.71
C PHE A 44 -24.48 5.50 -0.41
N ALA A 45 -25.59 4.99 -0.92
CA ALA A 45 -26.39 5.67 -1.94
C ALA A 45 -27.64 6.29 -1.30
N ASP A 46 -27.95 7.52 -1.67
CA ASP A 46 -29.25 8.12 -1.44
C ASP A 46 -30.26 7.66 -2.52
N PRO A 47 -31.57 7.86 -2.30
CA PRO A 47 -32.60 7.46 -3.27
C PRO A 47 -32.53 8.17 -4.63
N SER A 48 -31.77 9.27 -4.74
CA SER A 48 -31.53 10.02 -5.98
C SER A 48 -30.34 9.51 -6.78
N GLY A 49 -29.62 8.50 -6.26
CA GLY A 49 -28.44 7.91 -6.89
C GLY A 49 -27.14 8.68 -6.61
N HIS A 50 -27.18 9.74 -5.80
CA HIS A 50 -25.97 10.36 -5.27
C HIS A 50 -25.49 9.58 -4.05
N GLY A 51 -24.18 9.47 -3.87
CA GLY A 51 -23.65 8.67 -2.79
C GLY A 51 -22.24 9.04 -2.40
N HIS A 52 -21.84 8.51 -1.25
CA HIS A 52 -20.49 8.56 -0.74
C HIS A 52 -19.99 7.14 -0.50
N HIS A 53 -18.68 6.98 -0.41
CA HIS A 53 -18.06 5.72 -0.06
C HIS A 53 -17.11 5.89 1.11
N CYS A 54 -16.85 4.78 1.81
CA CYS A 54 -15.85 4.70 2.86
C CYS A 54 -14.94 3.51 2.57
N ASP A 55 -13.69 3.78 2.20
CA ASP A 55 -12.67 2.75 2.05
C ASP A 55 -12.40 2.11 3.41
N THR A 56 -12.45 0.78 3.46
CA THR A 56 -12.33 0.02 4.72
C THR A 56 -10.90 -0.39 5.07
N GLY A 57 -9.95 -0.13 4.16
CA GLY A 57 -8.54 -0.48 4.34
C GLY A 57 -7.63 0.46 3.57
N ALA A 58 -7.14 0.03 2.41
CA ALA A 58 -6.33 0.86 1.54
C ALA A 58 -7.15 2.09 1.10
N GLY A 59 -6.62 3.29 1.29
CA GLY A 59 -7.32 4.56 1.00
C GLY A 59 -6.60 5.47 0.01
N TRP A 60 -5.54 4.99 -0.64
CA TRP A 60 -4.79 5.73 -1.66
C TRP A 60 -3.88 4.82 -2.48
N LEU A 61 -3.44 5.35 -3.60
CA LEU A 61 -2.29 4.88 -4.37
C LEU A 61 -1.21 5.96 -4.39
N ALA A 62 -0.02 5.62 -4.86
CA ALA A 62 1.04 6.59 -5.11
C ALA A 62 1.77 6.29 -6.42
N THR A 63 2.62 7.21 -6.89
CA THR A 63 3.42 7.04 -8.11
C THR A 63 4.30 5.79 -8.11
N PHE A 64 4.75 5.35 -6.93
CA PHE A 64 5.52 4.12 -6.78
C PHE A 64 4.68 2.83 -6.88
N TYR A 65 3.36 2.89 -7.07
CA TYR A 65 2.51 1.73 -7.37
C TYR A 65 2.56 1.40 -8.87
N SER A 66 3.77 1.32 -9.42
CA SER A 66 4.00 1.33 -10.87
C SER A 66 3.33 0.16 -11.59
N ALA A 67 3.33 -1.04 -10.99
CA ALA A 67 2.66 -2.22 -11.56
C ALA A 67 1.13 -2.07 -11.59
N THR A 68 0.53 -1.56 -10.51
CA THR A 68 -0.92 -1.32 -10.43
C THR A 68 -1.36 -0.25 -11.42
N LEU A 69 -0.62 0.87 -11.50
CA LEU A 69 -0.94 1.96 -12.42
C LEU A 69 -0.83 1.51 -13.88
N ARG A 70 0.22 0.77 -14.26
CA ARG A 70 0.33 0.18 -15.61
C ARG A 70 -0.77 -0.83 -15.90
N PHE A 71 -1.19 -1.61 -14.92
CA PHE A 71 -2.30 -2.54 -15.08
C PHE A 71 -3.62 -1.80 -15.34
N PHE A 72 -3.86 -0.70 -14.64
CA PHE A 72 -5.02 0.16 -14.90
C PHE A 72 -4.94 0.86 -16.25
N ASP A 73 -3.74 1.25 -16.72
CA ASP A 73 -3.55 1.80 -18.07
C ASP A 73 -3.94 0.80 -19.15
N GLU A 74 -3.46 -0.45 -19.05
CA GLU A 74 -3.79 -1.52 -20.00
C GLU A 74 -5.30 -1.74 -20.14
N LEU A 75 -6.02 -1.62 -19.03
CA LEU A 75 -7.47 -1.82 -18.99
C LEU A 75 -8.28 -0.56 -19.31
N GLY A 76 -7.62 0.57 -19.59
CA GLY A 76 -8.28 1.86 -19.78
C GLY A 76 -8.98 2.39 -18.52
N LEU A 77 -8.58 1.91 -17.33
CA LEU A 77 -9.18 2.27 -16.04
C LEU A 77 -8.47 3.45 -15.36
N ARG A 78 -7.21 3.74 -15.72
CA ARG A 78 -6.42 4.77 -15.03
C ARG A 78 -7.09 6.13 -15.10
N ASP A 79 -7.42 6.59 -16.29
CA ASP A 79 -8.07 7.90 -16.50
C ASP A 79 -9.51 7.95 -15.97
N LEU A 80 -10.16 6.80 -15.84
CA LEU A 80 -11.52 6.71 -15.31
C LEU A 80 -11.54 6.90 -13.78
N PHE A 81 -10.57 6.32 -13.08
CA PHE A 81 -10.63 6.21 -11.61
C PHE A 81 -9.53 6.96 -10.87
N VAL A 82 -8.30 7.03 -11.38
CA VAL A 82 -7.17 7.59 -10.62
C VAL A 82 -7.20 9.12 -10.67
N ARG A 83 -7.19 9.76 -9.49
CA ARG A 83 -7.22 11.23 -9.37
C ARG A 83 -6.11 11.71 -8.44
N PRO A 84 -5.46 12.85 -8.72
CA PRO A 84 -4.53 13.47 -7.78
C PRO A 84 -5.20 13.65 -6.41
N ARG A 85 -4.52 13.25 -5.35
CA ARG A 85 -5.00 13.43 -3.98
C ARG A 85 -4.39 14.70 -3.40
N SER A 86 -5.25 15.68 -3.09
CA SER A 86 -4.87 16.88 -2.36
C SER A 86 -5.55 16.87 -0.99
N VAL A 87 -4.84 16.40 0.03
CA VAL A 87 -5.34 16.39 1.42
C VAL A 87 -4.50 17.34 2.25
N ARG A 88 -5.16 18.34 2.85
CA ARG A 88 -4.55 19.20 3.86
C ARG A 88 -4.46 18.44 5.17
N GLY A 89 -3.33 18.55 5.85
CA GLY A 89 -3.11 17.96 7.16
C GLY A 89 -2.97 16.45 7.17
N ALA A 90 -2.67 15.83 6.02
CA ALA A 90 -2.53 14.37 5.90
C ALA A 90 -1.44 13.77 6.79
N ALA A 91 -0.50 14.59 7.27
CA ALA A 91 0.62 14.18 8.10
C ALA A 91 0.77 14.99 9.39
N ASP A 92 -0.13 15.95 9.67
CA ASP A 92 0.03 16.90 10.78
C ASP A 92 0.19 16.19 12.13
N LEU A 93 1.08 16.73 12.97
CA LEU A 93 1.40 16.13 14.27
C LEU A 93 0.68 16.87 15.39
N LEU A 94 0.04 16.11 16.28
CA LEU A 94 -0.50 16.63 17.54
C LEU A 94 0.50 16.34 18.67
N ILE A 95 1.19 17.38 19.14
CA ILE A 95 2.22 17.27 20.19
C ILE A 95 1.82 18.21 21.32
N ASP A 96 1.68 17.67 22.53
CA ASP A 96 1.29 18.41 23.74
C ASP A 96 0.01 19.25 23.55
N GLY A 97 -0.97 18.68 22.83
CA GLY A 97 -2.25 19.34 22.54
C GLY A 97 -2.18 20.43 21.47
N LYS A 98 -1.01 20.66 20.84
CA LYS A 98 -0.83 21.61 19.75
C LYS A 98 -0.63 20.90 18.42
N LEU A 99 -1.38 21.34 17.40
CA LEU A 99 -1.26 20.83 16.04
C LEU A 99 -0.12 21.54 15.30
N TYR A 100 0.75 20.76 14.66
CA TYR A 100 1.85 21.22 13.84
C TYR A 100 1.66 20.74 12.40
N PRO A 101 1.63 21.66 11.41
CA PRO A 101 1.73 21.29 10.01
C PRO A 101 2.98 20.44 9.77
N TRP A 102 2.81 19.30 9.11
CA TRP A 102 3.92 18.35 8.95
C TRP A 102 4.00 17.78 7.54
N SER A 103 5.17 17.21 7.22
CA SER A 103 5.52 16.74 5.90
C SER A 103 6.34 15.46 5.99
N TYR A 104 6.15 14.58 5.00
CA TYR A 104 7.03 13.43 4.74
C TYR A 104 8.20 13.79 3.79
N ARG A 105 8.23 15.01 3.25
CA ARG A 105 9.30 15.53 2.40
C ARG A 105 10.31 16.35 3.19
N LEU A 106 11.58 16.24 2.79
CA LEU A 106 12.69 16.97 3.38
C LEU A 106 12.46 18.48 3.46
N GLU A 107 11.93 19.13 2.42
CA GLU A 107 11.73 20.58 2.40
C GLU A 107 10.76 21.03 3.51
N GLY A 108 9.69 20.25 3.71
CA GLY A 108 8.73 20.53 4.78
C GLY A 108 9.31 20.28 6.16
N ILE A 109 10.07 19.19 6.34
CA ILE A 109 10.75 18.87 7.60
C ILE A 109 11.79 19.95 7.96
N ALA A 110 12.57 20.43 6.99
CA ALA A 110 13.56 21.48 7.18
C ALA A 110 12.95 22.81 7.67
N SER A 111 11.70 23.10 7.27
CA SER A 111 10.96 24.28 7.72
C SER A 111 10.32 24.16 9.10
N SER A 112 10.36 22.96 9.70
CA SER A 112 9.62 22.69 10.94
C SER A 112 10.24 23.41 12.16
N PRO A 113 9.41 23.96 13.07
CA PRO A 113 9.86 24.48 14.36
C PRO A 113 10.09 23.38 15.41
N LEU A 114 9.75 22.13 15.11
CA LEU A 114 9.88 21.00 16.04
C LEU A 114 11.30 20.41 16.11
N LEU A 115 12.19 20.82 15.20
CA LEU A 115 13.56 20.33 15.08
C LEU A 115 14.52 21.51 15.15
N ASP A 116 15.70 21.30 15.76
CA ASP A 116 16.79 22.27 15.71
C ASP A 116 17.62 22.12 14.43
N ASP A 117 18.60 23.01 14.24
CA ASP A 117 19.44 23.02 13.03
C ASP A 117 20.34 21.77 12.93
N GLU A 118 20.71 21.17 14.07
CA GLU A 118 21.54 19.97 14.09
C GLU A 118 20.73 18.74 13.68
N ASP A 119 19.51 18.58 14.19
CA ASP A 119 18.54 17.56 13.77
C ASP A 119 18.30 17.60 12.26
N LYS A 120 18.00 18.80 11.74
CA LYS A 120 17.76 19.02 10.31
C LYS A 120 18.96 18.64 9.47
N SER A 121 20.17 19.03 9.92
CA SER A 121 21.41 18.74 9.22
C SER A 121 21.72 17.24 9.18
N ARG A 122 21.56 16.53 10.31
CA ARG A 122 21.76 15.07 10.38
C ARG A 122 20.77 14.32 9.50
N TYR A 123 19.48 14.68 9.56
CA TYR A 123 18.44 14.05 8.74
C TYR A 123 18.67 14.30 7.24
N ALA A 124 18.98 15.55 6.86
CA ALA A 124 19.27 15.90 5.47
C ALA A 124 20.50 15.13 4.93
N ALA A 125 21.58 15.04 5.72
CA ALA A 125 22.77 14.27 5.35
C ALA A 125 22.47 12.77 5.17
N TYR A 126 21.65 12.20 6.05
CA TYR A 126 21.21 10.81 5.91
C TYR A 126 20.38 10.60 4.66
N LEU A 127 19.38 11.46 4.40
CA LEU A 127 18.57 11.37 3.20
C LEU A 127 19.44 11.54 1.94
N GLU A 128 20.34 12.52 1.89
CA GLU A 128 21.24 12.71 0.76
C GLU A 128 22.09 11.46 0.50
N HIS A 129 22.63 10.84 1.55
CA HIS A 129 23.34 9.58 1.44
C HIS A 129 22.44 8.46 0.92
N LEU A 130 21.24 8.30 1.50
CA LEU A 130 20.26 7.30 1.09
C LEU A 130 19.91 7.43 -0.40
N MET A 131 19.65 8.65 -0.88
CA MET A 131 19.34 8.93 -2.29
C MET A 131 20.48 8.51 -3.25
N LYS A 132 21.73 8.51 -2.77
CA LYS A 132 22.91 8.09 -3.55
C LYS A 132 23.11 6.57 -3.55
N VAL A 133 22.80 5.90 -2.43
CA VAL A 133 23.12 4.46 -2.25
C VAL A 133 21.94 3.53 -2.50
N GLN A 134 20.71 4.01 -2.34
CA GLN A 134 19.49 3.24 -2.59
C GLN A 134 18.97 3.54 -4.02
N PRO A 135 18.98 2.55 -4.93
CA PRO A 135 18.44 2.71 -6.27
C PRO A 135 16.94 3.05 -6.27
N ASP A 136 16.51 3.72 -7.33
CA ASP A 136 15.10 4.05 -7.60
C ASP A 136 14.40 2.98 -8.44
N ASP A 137 14.49 1.73 -8.01
CA ASP A 137 13.97 0.54 -8.72
C ASP A 137 12.90 -0.20 -7.92
N LEU A 138 12.48 0.40 -6.80
CA LEU A 138 11.53 -0.16 -5.83
C LEU A 138 12.00 -1.48 -5.19
N GLN A 139 13.29 -1.81 -5.26
CA GLN A 139 13.85 -2.98 -4.59
C GLN A 139 14.48 -2.60 -3.24
N PRO A 140 14.18 -3.32 -2.15
CA PRO A 140 14.83 -3.09 -0.88
C PRO A 140 16.30 -3.51 -0.93
N ASP A 141 17.20 -2.74 -0.31
CA ASP A 141 18.57 -3.19 -0.07
C ASP A 141 18.59 -4.23 1.05
N LEU A 142 18.64 -5.51 0.66
CA LEU A 142 18.56 -6.64 1.58
C LEU A 142 19.74 -6.74 2.55
N ASN A 143 20.83 -6.00 2.33
CA ASN A 143 21.93 -5.92 3.31
C ASN A 143 21.49 -5.31 4.65
N TYR A 144 20.37 -4.60 4.65
CA TYR A 144 19.77 -3.98 5.83
C TYR A 144 18.56 -4.76 6.37
N ASP A 145 18.18 -5.88 5.77
CA ASP A 145 16.89 -6.53 6.09
C ASP A 145 16.88 -7.20 7.47
N GLN A 146 18.05 -7.67 7.91
CA GLN A 146 18.22 -8.28 9.24
C GLN A 146 18.48 -7.25 10.35
N ARG A 147 18.51 -5.95 10.01
CA ARG A 147 18.68 -4.87 10.98
C ARG A 147 17.32 -4.34 11.37
N ASP A 148 17.17 -4.11 12.66
CA ASP A 148 16.04 -3.35 13.17
C ASP A 148 16.13 -1.87 12.73
N ALA A 149 14.98 -1.27 12.39
CA ALA A 149 14.94 0.11 11.95
C ALA A 149 15.29 1.08 13.08
N LEU A 150 14.86 0.86 14.33
CA LEU A 150 15.20 1.78 15.42
C LEU A 150 16.72 1.86 15.63
N ASP A 151 17.41 0.73 15.59
CA ASP A 151 18.88 0.68 15.69
C ASP A 151 19.57 1.39 14.51
N GLU A 152 19.10 1.18 13.28
CA GLU A 152 19.63 1.85 12.08
C GLU A 152 19.50 3.37 12.16
N PHE A 153 18.39 3.88 12.70
CA PHE A 153 18.10 5.33 12.72
C PHE A 153 18.49 6.03 14.02
N THR A 154 18.87 5.30 15.07
CA THR A 154 19.36 5.87 16.35
C THR A 154 20.44 6.96 16.15
N PRO A 155 21.42 6.83 15.24
CA PRO A 155 22.42 7.87 14.99
C PRO A 155 21.87 9.21 14.51
N LEU A 156 20.60 9.30 14.08
CA LEU A 156 19.97 10.57 13.72
C LEU A 156 19.67 11.47 14.95
N GLY A 157 19.74 10.89 16.15
CA GLY A 157 19.42 11.57 17.40
C GLY A 157 17.96 11.40 17.81
N GLU A 158 17.73 11.39 19.12
CA GLU A 158 16.45 11.07 19.75
C GLU A 158 15.29 11.91 19.18
N ARG A 159 15.45 13.23 19.06
CA ARG A 159 14.39 14.12 18.56
C ARG A 159 13.99 13.79 17.11
N THR A 160 14.97 13.50 16.25
CA THR A 160 14.70 13.12 14.86
C THR A 160 14.02 11.76 14.77
N VAL A 161 14.46 10.79 15.58
CA VAL A 161 13.83 9.47 15.63
C VAL A 161 12.38 9.58 16.12
N GLU A 162 12.14 10.27 17.23
CA GLU A 162 10.81 10.39 17.83
C GLU A 162 9.84 11.20 16.96
N ILE A 163 10.26 12.36 16.45
CA ILE A 163 9.35 13.25 15.71
C ILE A 163 9.24 12.86 14.23
N VAL A 164 10.35 12.50 13.57
CA VAL A 164 10.34 12.21 12.13
C VAL A 164 10.11 10.73 11.89
N MET A 165 10.97 9.87 12.41
CA MET A 165 10.97 8.46 12.03
C MET A 165 9.73 7.73 12.56
N ARG A 166 9.40 7.88 13.84
CA ARG A 166 8.22 7.21 14.39
C ARG A 166 6.91 7.73 13.82
N SER A 167 6.76 9.04 13.62
CA SER A 167 5.52 9.59 13.07
C SER A 167 5.26 9.11 11.63
N LEU A 168 6.32 9.00 10.82
CA LEU A 168 6.21 8.53 9.45
C LEU A 168 5.92 7.02 9.38
N PHE A 169 6.47 6.21 10.29
CA PHE A 169 6.49 4.76 10.12
C PHE A 169 5.66 3.96 11.13
N GLU A 170 5.35 4.46 12.31
CA GLU A 170 4.53 3.70 13.27
C GLU A 170 3.04 3.78 12.97
N GLY A 171 2.56 4.95 12.54
CA GLY A 171 1.15 5.18 12.21
C GLY A 171 0.68 4.36 11.01
N PRO A 172 1.27 4.54 9.80
CA PRO A 172 0.77 3.88 8.60
C PRO A 172 0.95 2.35 8.60
N TRP A 173 1.88 1.81 9.40
CA TRP A 173 2.14 0.38 9.51
C TRP A 173 1.56 -0.29 10.76
N PHE A 174 1.03 0.49 11.70
CA PHE A 174 0.51 0.01 12.98
C PHE A 174 1.51 -0.88 13.73
N ALA A 175 2.81 -0.58 13.60
CA ALA A 175 3.91 -1.37 14.14
C ALA A 175 5.00 -0.44 14.69
N ARG A 176 5.65 -0.84 15.80
CA ARG A 176 6.73 -0.04 16.39
C ARG A 176 7.92 0.00 15.45
N LEU A 177 8.63 1.12 15.41
CA LEU A 177 9.81 1.29 14.55
C LEU A 177 10.83 0.17 14.82
N GLY A 178 11.03 -0.17 16.10
CA GLY A 178 11.91 -1.26 16.55
C GLY A 178 11.42 -2.70 16.27
N THR A 179 10.41 -2.86 15.41
CA THR A 179 9.95 -4.16 14.91
C THR A 179 9.92 -4.22 13.39
N GLN A 180 10.36 -3.14 12.73
CA GLN A 180 10.38 -3.01 11.28
C GLN A 180 11.81 -3.23 10.76
N SER A 181 11.93 -3.84 9.58
CA SER A 181 13.22 -4.00 8.89
C SER A 181 13.77 -2.65 8.45
N ALA A 182 15.06 -2.39 8.66
CA ALA A 182 15.71 -1.18 8.19
C ALA A 182 15.66 -1.08 6.66
N ALA A 183 15.77 -2.19 5.93
CA ALA A 183 15.64 -2.20 4.47
C ALA A 183 14.27 -1.68 4.01
N HIS A 184 13.21 -2.04 4.74
CA HIS A 184 11.86 -1.55 4.47
C HIS A 184 11.75 -0.03 4.65
N VAL A 185 12.17 0.48 5.80
CA VAL A 185 12.07 1.92 6.12
C VAL A 185 12.94 2.76 5.19
N ARG A 186 14.14 2.29 4.86
CA ARG A 186 15.05 2.93 3.88
C ARG A 186 14.41 3.03 2.49
N LEU A 187 13.84 1.93 1.99
CA LEU A 187 13.15 1.93 0.70
C LEU A 187 12.00 2.96 0.69
N TRP A 188 11.20 2.99 1.75
CA TRP A 188 10.09 3.92 1.85
C TRP A 188 10.53 5.39 1.95
N LEU A 189 11.53 5.69 2.78
CA LEU A 189 12.12 7.04 2.85
C LEU A 189 12.57 7.52 1.46
N ARG A 190 13.22 6.65 0.68
CA ARG A 190 13.70 6.94 -0.67
C ARG A 190 12.56 7.30 -1.61
N VAL A 191 11.52 6.47 -1.69
CA VAL A 191 10.45 6.65 -2.68
C VAL A 191 9.48 7.78 -2.31
N LEU A 192 9.33 8.07 -1.01
CA LEU A 192 8.41 9.11 -0.55
C LEU A 192 8.79 10.51 -1.02
N GLN A 193 10.10 10.81 -1.15
CA GLN A 193 10.59 12.15 -1.51
C GLN A 193 10.11 12.62 -2.89
N ASP A 194 9.94 11.69 -3.83
CA ASP A 194 9.53 11.98 -5.22
C ASP A 194 8.08 11.57 -5.51
N SER A 195 7.36 11.12 -4.47
CA SER A 195 6.05 10.50 -4.67
C SER A 195 4.91 11.51 -4.85
N GLN A 196 3.89 11.16 -5.63
CA GLN A 196 2.58 11.81 -5.56
C GLN A 196 1.53 10.79 -5.16
N PHE A 197 0.56 11.24 -4.37
CA PHE A 197 -0.53 10.39 -3.90
C PHE A 197 -1.77 10.59 -4.77
N PHE A 198 -2.50 9.51 -4.95
CA PHE A 198 -3.75 9.45 -5.71
C PHE A 198 -4.88 8.90 -4.85
N GLN A 199 -6.08 9.37 -5.14
CA GLN A 199 -7.33 8.77 -4.68
C GLN A 199 -8.02 8.10 -5.85
N LEU A 200 -8.89 7.13 -5.57
CA LEU A 200 -9.72 6.51 -6.58
C LEU A 200 -11.12 7.10 -6.54
N LYS A 201 -11.60 7.53 -7.71
CA LYS A 201 -12.97 7.94 -7.93
C LYS A 201 -13.87 6.75 -7.58
N ASP A 202 -14.94 7.00 -6.85
CA ASP A 202 -15.93 5.99 -6.47
C ASP A 202 -15.35 4.85 -5.59
N GLY A 203 -14.25 5.09 -4.89
CA GLY A 203 -13.69 4.15 -3.90
C GLY A 203 -12.52 3.31 -4.43
N MET A 204 -11.74 2.78 -3.49
CA MET A 204 -10.55 2.00 -3.80
C MET A 204 -10.84 0.65 -4.44
N ASP A 205 -12.06 0.14 -4.33
CA ASP A 205 -12.53 -1.10 -4.95
C ASP A 205 -12.99 -0.93 -6.39
N ALA A 206 -13.36 0.27 -6.81
CA ALA A 206 -14.05 0.50 -8.09
C ALA A 206 -13.29 -0.07 -9.31
N PRO A 207 -11.97 0.14 -9.49
CA PRO A 207 -11.24 -0.49 -10.59
C PRO A 207 -11.20 -2.01 -10.49
N TRP A 208 -11.13 -2.56 -9.27
CA TRP A 208 -11.05 -3.99 -9.02
C TRP A 208 -12.37 -4.69 -9.28
N LEU A 209 -13.51 -4.03 -8.99
CA LEU A 209 -14.83 -4.51 -9.39
C LEU A 209 -14.92 -4.63 -10.92
N LYS A 210 -14.33 -3.68 -11.68
CA LYS A 210 -14.24 -3.78 -13.15
C LYS A 210 -13.35 -4.89 -13.67
N VAL A 211 -12.29 -5.23 -12.93
CA VAL A 211 -11.48 -6.43 -13.23
C VAL A 211 -12.28 -7.69 -12.94
N ALA A 212 -12.99 -7.73 -11.82
CA ALA A 212 -13.77 -8.87 -11.35
C ALA A 212 -14.92 -9.25 -12.31
N GLU A 213 -15.57 -8.28 -12.95
CA GLU A 213 -16.58 -8.50 -14.00
C GLU A 213 -16.09 -9.39 -15.17
N LYS A 214 -14.76 -9.56 -15.32
CA LYS A 214 -14.14 -10.34 -16.41
C LYS A 214 -13.69 -11.74 -16.00
N LEU A 215 -13.94 -12.14 -14.75
CA LEU A 215 -13.38 -13.35 -14.14
C LEU A 215 -14.49 -14.24 -13.58
N ALA A 216 -14.25 -15.56 -13.55
CA ALA A 216 -15.08 -16.49 -12.81
C ALA A 216 -14.69 -16.47 -11.32
N ILE A 217 -15.57 -15.96 -10.45
CA ILE A 217 -15.32 -15.79 -9.02
C ILE A 217 -16.45 -16.44 -8.21
N ARG A 218 -16.08 -17.24 -7.22
CA ARG A 218 -16.97 -17.76 -6.17
C ARG A 218 -16.66 -17.07 -4.86
N THR A 219 -17.60 -16.27 -4.37
CA THR A 219 -17.55 -15.62 -3.05
C THR A 219 -18.20 -16.50 -1.99
N SER A 220 -17.96 -16.20 -0.71
CA SER A 220 -18.40 -17.00 0.43
C SER A 220 -17.89 -18.45 0.37
N GLU A 221 -16.71 -18.63 -0.22
CA GLU A 221 -16.10 -19.93 -0.50
C GLU A 221 -14.70 -19.99 0.15
N PRO A 222 -14.61 -20.06 1.49
CA PRO A 222 -13.33 -20.16 2.16
C PRO A 222 -12.66 -21.50 1.81
N VAL A 223 -11.40 -21.42 1.36
CA VAL A 223 -10.54 -22.59 1.18
C VAL A 223 -9.92 -22.94 2.53
N GLU A 224 -10.25 -24.10 3.06
CA GLU A 224 -9.87 -24.54 4.40
C GLU A 224 -8.61 -25.42 4.38
N ALA A 225 -8.41 -26.18 3.30
CA ALA A 225 -7.25 -27.05 3.16
C ALA A 225 -6.77 -27.14 1.70
N LEU A 226 -5.47 -27.38 1.56
CA LEU A 226 -4.80 -27.65 0.30
C LEU A 226 -4.06 -28.98 0.42
N HIS A 227 -4.38 -29.93 -0.45
CA HIS A 227 -3.74 -31.24 -0.50
C HIS A 227 -3.06 -31.44 -1.85
N ARG A 228 -1.75 -31.72 -1.83
CA ARG A 228 -1.02 -32.09 -3.04
C ARG A 228 -1.22 -33.58 -3.33
N ARG A 229 -1.76 -33.91 -4.50
CA ARG A 229 -1.96 -35.27 -5.00
C ARG A 229 -1.14 -35.46 -6.29
N GLY A 230 0.11 -35.88 -6.13
CA GLY A 230 1.05 -36.00 -7.26
C GLY A 230 1.31 -34.65 -7.93
N SER A 231 0.88 -34.52 -9.20
CA SER A 231 0.98 -33.28 -9.99
C SER A 231 -0.27 -32.38 -9.88
N GLN A 232 -1.28 -32.79 -9.11
CA GLN A 232 -2.52 -32.04 -8.90
C GLN A 232 -2.56 -31.46 -7.49
N VAL A 233 -3.39 -30.43 -7.35
CA VAL A 233 -3.74 -29.80 -6.08
C VAL A 233 -5.25 -29.94 -5.90
N GLU A 234 -5.64 -30.47 -4.75
CA GLU A 234 -7.02 -30.60 -4.30
C GLU A 234 -7.26 -29.54 -3.21
N LEU A 235 -8.35 -28.78 -3.35
CA LEU A 235 -8.75 -27.75 -2.40
C LEU A 235 -10.04 -28.20 -1.72
N THR A 236 -10.06 -28.16 -0.39
CA THR A 236 -11.28 -28.34 0.40
C THR A 236 -11.87 -26.96 0.67
N CYS A 237 -13.12 -26.76 0.29
CA CYS A 237 -13.85 -25.52 0.54
C CYS A 237 -15.04 -25.80 1.47
N ALA A 238 -15.52 -24.78 2.20
CA ALA A 238 -16.60 -24.97 3.17
C ALA A 238 -17.92 -25.47 2.54
N SER A 239 -18.15 -25.26 1.24
CA SER A 239 -19.35 -25.76 0.55
C SER A 239 -19.34 -27.28 0.26
N GLY A 240 -18.21 -27.98 0.48
CA GLY A 240 -18.03 -29.40 0.15
C GLY A 240 -17.41 -29.60 -1.22
#